data_AF-A0A9E1M2K9-F1
#
_entry.id   AF-A0A9E1M2K9-F1
#
_cell.length_a   1.000
_cell.length_b   1.000
_cell.length_c   1.000
_cell.angle_alpha   90.00
_cell.angle_beta   90.00
_cell.angle_gamma   90.00
#
_symmetry.space_group_name_H-M   'P 1'
#
loop_
_entity.id
_entity.type
_entity.pdbx_description
1 polymer ?
#
loop_
_entity_poly.entity_id
_entity_poly.type
_entity_poly.pdbx_seq_one_letter_code
_entity_poly.pdbx_strand_id
1 'polypeptide(L)'
;EEVEYYKEHIEKFKGLINELEKKCDKGNIAAFNGKYLEVHMFEIQNELVGVLIDRTEEETEKRRLACNVRDERKKNITDGLTGIMNRKGFQQEVEKILAENHAGGGVLLMCDLDNFKRINDSMGHPEGDRLLKLFSEILKQEFRRSDVVGRIGGDEFMVYLPSDVEDSVLRKKLDHVMDSIRVKLNGYRTYGVSVSIGAAKLDAEMGVVDFESLYESADTALYISKGLGKNRYYINEKGIRCMKSTCEACRINCPRREILALNEGQSNGTVTDRDGNPLHLLPEV
;
A
#
# COMPACT_ATOMS: atom_id res chain seq x y z
N GLU A 1 26.70 24.02 36.48
CA GLU A 1 26.30 24.59 37.77
C GLU A 1 25.70 23.54 38.71
N GLU A 2 24.57 22.89 38.39
CA GLU A 2 24.00 21.84 39.28
C GLU A 2 24.91 20.60 39.44
N VAL A 3 25.54 20.11 38.36
CA VAL A 3 26.51 19.00 38.46
C VAL A 3 27.71 19.39 39.36
N GLU A 4 28.15 20.64 39.31
CA GLU A 4 29.22 21.18 40.17
C GLU A 4 28.76 21.29 41.63
N TYR A 5 27.51 21.72 41.86
CA TYR A 5 26.88 21.76 43.18
C TYR A 5 26.80 20.37 43.83
N TYR A 6 26.48 19.34 43.05
CA TYR A 6 26.45 17.97 43.56
C TYR A 6 27.84 17.38 43.81
N LYS A 7 28.89 17.80 43.07
CA LYS A 7 30.28 17.37 43.34
C LYS A 7 30.73 17.71 44.76
N GLU A 8 30.25 18.82 45.33
CA GLU A 8 30.55 19.23 46.71
C GLU A 8 29.75 18.43 47.77
N HIS A 9 28.81 17.56 47.36
CA HIS A 9 27.98 16.71 48.23
C HIS A 9 27.91 15.26 47.72
N ILE A 10 28.88 14.46 48.13
CA ILE A 10 29.08 13.05 47.71
C ILE A 10 27.79 12.21 47.76
N GLU A 11 27.03 12.24 48.86
CA GLU A 11 25.83 11.40 49.00
C GLU A 11 24.68 11.82 48.07
N LYS A 12 24.53 13.12 47.80
CA LYS A 12 23.53 13.60 46.83
C LYS A 12 23.93 13.24 45.39
N PHE A 13 25.24 13.32 45.07
CA PHE A 13 25.76 12.94 43.76
C PHE A 13 25.58 11.45 43.48
N LYS A 14 25.87 10.58 44.46
CA LYS A 14 25.57 9.14 44.37
C LYS A 14 24.08 8.87 44.10
N GLY A 15 23.19 9.59 44.79
CA GLY A 15 21.75 9.49 44.58
C GLY A 15 21.33 9.85 43.16
N LEU A 16 21.86 10.97 42.63
CA LEU A 16 21.60 11.42 41.26
C LEU A 16 22.08 10.40 40.22
N ILE A 17 23.29 9.86 40.36
CA ILE A 17 23.83 8.89 39.41
C ILE A 17 23.00 7.59 39.40
N ASN A 18 22.63 7.07 40.56
CA ASN A 18 21.74 5.90 40.66
C ASN A 18 20.37 6.16 40.04
N GLU A 19 19.87 7.40 40.09
CA GLU A 19 18.62 7.76 39.42
C GLU A 19 18.77 7.82 37.90
N LEU A 20 19.88 8.38 37.41
CA LEU A 20 20.17 8.46 35.98
C LEU A 20 20.43 7.09 35.37
N GLU A 21 21.12 6.20 36.07
CA GLU A 21 21.37 4.81 35.63
C GLU A 21 20.04 4.07 35.37
N LYS A 22 19.06 4.23 36.26
CA LYS A 22 17.72 3.66 36.09
C LYS A 22 16.95 4.23 34.89
N LYS A 23 17.35 5.41 34.41
CA LYS A 23 16.76 6.10 33.25
C LYS A 23 17.59 5.89 31.97
N CYS A 24 18.70 5.16 32.03
CA CYS A 24 19.52 4.87 30.86
C CYS A 24 18.80 3.89 29.92
N ASP A 25 18.71 4.25 28.64
CA ASP A 25 18.38 3.30 27.58
C ASP A 25 19.62 2.44 27.24
N LYS A 26 19.49 1.52 26.26
CA LYS A 26 20.64 0.76 25.70
C LYS A 26 21.80 1.72 25.37
N GLY A 27 22.89 1.65 26.15
CA GLY A 27 24.10 2.45 25.92
C GLY A 27 24.44 3.50 26.99
N ASN A 28 23.93 3.41 28.21
CA ASN A 28 24.31 4.28 29.36
C ASN A 28 24.01 5.79 29.19
N ILE A 29 23.07 6.16 28.32
CA ILE A 29 22.66 7.56 28.11
C ILE A 29 21.30 7.80 28.77
N ALA A 30 21.22 8.82 29.63
CA ALA A 30 19.99 9.26 30.30
C ALA A 30 19.61 10.69 29.89
N ALA A 31 18.32 10.93 29.66
CA ALA A 31 17.78 12.27 29.46
C ALA A 31 17.52 12.94 30.83
N PHE A 32 18.09 14.12 31.06
CA PHE A 32 17.97 14.86 32.31
C PHE A 32 17.96 16.37 32.06
N ASN A 33 16.90 17.06 32.51
CA ASN A 33 16.74 18.52 32.38
C ASN A 33 17.04 19.08 30.97
N GLY A 34 16.55 18.39 29.93
CA GLY A 34 16.74 18.80 28.54
C GLY A 34 18.12 18.48 27.95
N LYS A 35 18.98 17.79 28.71
CA LYS A 35 20.29 17.29 28.27
C LYS A 35 20.29 15.77 28.13
N TYR A 36 21.23 15.26 27.35
CA TYR A 36 21.55 13.84 27.28
C TYR A 36 22.90 13.61 27.96
N LEU A 37 22.89 12.86 29.06
CA LEU A 37 24.07 12.59 29.87
C LEU A 37 24.45 11.12 29.73
N GLU A 38 25.68 10.87 29.30
CA GLU A 38 26.28 9.53 29.36
C GLU A 38 26.86 9.32 30.77
N VAL A 39 26.45 8.24 31.41
CA VAL A 39 26.76 7.94 32.81
C VAL A 39 27.72 6.75 32.86
N HIS A 40 28.90 6.96 33.43
CA HIS A 40 29.85 5.89 33.73
C HIS A 40 30.11 5.79 35.22
N MET A 41 30.06 4.57 35.75
CA MET A 41 30.43 4.28 37.14
C MET A 41 31.62 3.34 37.19
N PHE A 42 32.57 3.67 38.07
CA PHE A 42 33.76 2.89 38.33
C PHE A 42 33.98 2.78 39.84
N GLU A 43 34.58 1.68 40.29
CA GLU A 43 35.01 1.51 41.67
C GLU A 43 36.54 1.41 41.69
N ILE A 44 37.20 2.31 42.42
CA ILE A 44 38.66 2.39 42.50
C ILE A 44 39.04 2.46 43.97
N GLN A 45 39.79 1.47 44.47
CA GLN A 45 40.28 1.44 45.87
C GLN A 45 39.18 1.67 46.94
N ASN A 46 38.02 1.01 46.80
CA ASN A 46 36.83 1.19 47.65
C ASN A 46 36.17 2.59 47.57
N GLU A 47 36.54 3.43 46.61
CA GLU A 47 35.84 4.67 46.30
C GLU A 47 35.04 4.54 45.00
N LEU A 48 33.76 4.94 45.05
CA LEU A 48 32.89 4.99 43.88
C LEU A 48 33.11 6.29 43.11
N VAL A 49 33.50 6.18 41.85
CA VAL A 49 33.73 7.31 40.94
C VAL A 49 32.67 7.31 39.85
N GLY A 50 31.92 8.40 39.76
CA GLY A 50 30.92 8.62 38.72
C GLY A 50 31.35 9.71 37.75
N VAL A 51 31.28 9.42 36.45
CA VAL A 51 31.57 10.38 35.37
C VAL A 51 30.29 10.63 34.59
N LEU A 52 29.96 11.92 34.42
CA LEU A 52 28.86 12.39 33.59
C LEU A 52 29.44 13.12 32.39
N ILE A 53 29.15 12.64 31.18
CA ILE A 53 29.56 13.28 29.94
C ILE A 53 28.32 13.88 29.28
N ASP A 54 28.35 15.17 29.00
CA ASP A 54 27.27 15.83 28.25
C ASP A 54 27.38 15.45 26.78
N ARG A 55 26.42 14.65 26.31
CA ARG A 55 26.28 14.17 24.94
C ARG A 55 25.11 14.83 24.22
N THR A 56 24.60 15.95 24.73
CA THR A 56 23.38 16.58 24.20
C THR A 56 23.50 16.95 22.73
N GLU A 57 24.62 17.54 22.31
CA GLU A 57 24.84 17.91 20.90
C GLU A 57 24.86 16.67 20.00
N GLU A 58 25.63 15.65 20.35
CA GLU A 58 25.74 14.40 19.58
C GLU A 58 24.39 13.66 19.48
N GLU A 59 23.65 13.54 20.59
CA GLU A 59 22.37 12.84 20.60
C GLU A 59 21.27 13.61 19.85
N THR A 60 21.26 14.93 19.97
CA THR A 60 20.32 15.75 19.20
C THR A 60 20.64 15.71 17.70
N GLU A 61 21.91 15.72 17.31
CA GLU A 61 22.33 15.58 15.92
C GLU A 61 22.00 14.20 15.37
N LYS A 62 22.34 13.10 16.07
CA LYS A 62 21.95 11.73 15.69
C LYS A 62 20.44 11.60 15.47
N ARG A 63 19.63 12.14 16.39
CA ARG A 63 18.16 12.11 16.28
C ARG A 63 17.66 12.93 15.08
N ARG A 64 18.26 14.09 14.81
CA ARG A 64 17.95 14.91 13.62
C ARG A 64 18.28 14.18 12.33
N LEU A 65 19.48 13.60 12.23
CA LEU A 65 19.90 12.78 11.09
C LEU A 65 18.94 11.60 10.88
N ALA A 66 18.58 10.88 11.95
CA ALA A 66 17.61 9.79 11.87
C ALA A 66 16.22 10.25 11.39
N CYS A 67 15.77 11.43 11.80
CA CYS A 67 14.52 12.04 11.35
C CYS A 67 14.58 12.38 9.84
N ASN A 68 15.66 13.03 9.40
CA ASN A 68 15.87 13.36 7.99
C ASN A 68 15.88 12.12 7.10
N VAL A 69 16.62 11.07 7.50
CA VAL A 69 16.65 9.79 6.77
C VAL A 69 15.27 9.16 6.70
N ARG A 70 14.47 9.24 7.77
CA ARG A 70 13.10 8.71 7.80
C ARG A 70 12.18 9.49 6.87
N ASP A 71 12.29 10.82 6.85
CA ASP A 71 11.47 11.68 6.02
C ASP A 71 11.84 11.56 4.53
N GLU A 72 13.13 11.44 4.21
CA GLU A 72 13.59 11.14 2.85
C GLU A 72 13.11 9.76 2.39
N ARG A 73 13.18 8.75 3.26
CA ARG A 73 12.62 7.43 2.95
C ARG A 73 11.13 7.52 2.66
N LYS A 74 10.35 8.21 3.50
CA LYS A 74 8.92 8.42 3.27
C LYS A 74 8.66 9.11 1.93
N LYS A 75 9.33 10.23 1.65
CA LYS A 75 9.18 10.95 0.37
C LYS A 75 9.47 10.06 -0.84
N ASN A 76 10.42 9.13 -0.73
CA ASN A 76 10.78 8.22 -1.80
C ASN A 76 9.77 7.08 -2.04
N ILE A 77 8.93 6.74 -1.08
CA ILE A 77 7.97 5.62 -1.18
C ILE A 77 6.50 6.06 -1.22
N THR A 78 6.22 7.36 -1.13
CA THR A 78 4.85 7.91 -1.09
C THR A 78 4.58 8.74 -2.35
N ASP A 79 3.35 8.70 -2.85
CA ASP A 79 2.88 9.59 -3.91
C ASP A 79 2.62 10.99 -3.36
N GLY A 80 3.22 12.00 -3.98
CA GLY A 80 3.17 13.38 -3.48
C GLY A 80 1.80 14.04 -3.57
N LEU A 81 0.90 13.54 -4.45
CA LEU A 81 -0.43 14.11 -4.62
C LEU A 81 -1.46 13.50 -3.66
N THR A 82 -1.45 12.17 -3.53
CA THR A 82 -2.49 11.39 -2.84
C THR A 82 -2.07 10.92 -1.45
N GLY A 83 -0.77 10.89 -1.15
CA GLY A 83 -0.24 10.48 0.15
C GLY A 83 -0.33 8.97 0.43
N ILE A 84 -0.79 8.15 -0.51
CA ILE A 84 -0.62 6.68 -0.49
C ILE A 84 0.75 6.28 -1.04
N MET A 85 1.10 4.99 -0.99
CA MET A 85 2.37 4.54 -1.53
C MET A 85 2.49 4.85 -3.03
N ASN A 86 3.69 5.19 -3.48
CA ASN A 86 3.98 5.24 -4.92
C ASN A 86 4.33 3.83 -5.41
N ARG A 87 4.56 3.67 -6.73
CA ARG A 87 4.96 2.39 -7.34
C ARG A 87 6.07 1.66 -6.59
N LYS A 88 7.15 2.39 -6.24
CA LYS A 88 8.31 1.82 -5.55
C LYS A 88 7.95 1.36 -4.14
N GLY A 89 7.23 2.19 -3.39
CA GLY A 89 6.78 1.86 -2.03
C GLY A 89 5.85 0.65 -2.00
N PHE A 90 4.90 0.62 -2.92
CA PHE A 90 3.93 -0.47 -3.03
C PHE A 90 4.63 -1.80 -3.33
N GLN A 91 5.48 -1.84 -4.37
CA GLN A 91 6.22 -3.05 -4.74
C GLN A 91 7.08 -3.56 -3.58
N GLN A 92 7.85 -2.67 -2.93
CA GLN A 92 8.72 -3.05 -1.81
C GLN A 92 7.94 -3.63 -0.63
N GLU A 93 6.78 -3.06 -0.28
CA GLU A 93 5.97 -3.57 0.82
C GLU A 93 5.34 -4.92 0.47
N VAL A 94 4.82 -5.08 -0.75
CA VAL A 94 4.24 -6.36 -1.18
C VAL A 94 5.30 -7.46 -1.26
N GLU A 95 6.45 -7.21 -1.86
CA GLU A 95 7.57 -8.17 -1.92
C GLU A 95 8.03 -8.57 -0.52
N LYS A 96 8.09 -7.62 0.42
CA LYS A 96 8.40 -7.90 1.82
C LYS A 96 7.34 -8.82 2.45
N ILE A 97 6.05 -8.54 2.26
CA ILE A 97 4.97 -9.37 2.79
C ILE A 97 5.02 -10.78 2.18
N LEU A 98 5.26 -10.92 0.87
CA LEU A 98 5.40 -12.20 0.19
C LEU A 98 6.58 -13.01 0.77
N ALA A 99 7.71 -12.35 1.03
CA ALA A 99 8.87 -12.97 1.65
C ALA A 99 8.65 -13.36 3.12
N GLU A 100 7.78 -12.67 3.86
CA GLU A 100 7.45 -13.00 5.25
C GLU A 100 6.39 -14.11 5.33
N ASN A 101 5.38 -14.10 4.44
CA ASN A 101 4.25 -15.01 4.39
C ASN A 101 4.41 -16.13 3.36
N HIS A 102 5.37 -17.02 3.57
CA HIS A 102 5.66 -18.17 2.67
C HIS A 102 4.46 -19.11 2.39
N ALA A 103 3.39 -19.06 3.19
CA ALA A 103 2.20 -19.89 3.05
C ALA A 103 0.88 -19.10 3.05
N GLY A 104 0.93 -17.77 3.03
CA GLY A 104 -0.26 -16.92 3.06
C GLY A 104 -0.73 -16.62 1.65
N GLY A 105 -1.99 -16.94 1.32
CA GLY A 105 -2.62 -16.44 0.11
C GLY A 105 -2.67 -14.91 0.07
N GLY A 106 -3.04 -14.37 -1.07
CA GLY A 106 -3.10 -12.92 -1.25
C GLY A 106 -3.82 -12.55 -2.54
N VAL A 107 -4.33 -11.32 -2.60
CA VAL A 107 -5.06 -10.82 -3.76
C VAL A 107 -4.52 -9.46 -4.14
N LEU A 108 -4.08 -9.31 -5.39
CA LEU A 108 -3.75 -8.02 -5.98
C LEU A 108 -4.94 -7.51 -6.79
N LEU A 109 -5.34 -6.28 -6.50
CA LEU A 109 -6.32 -5.52 -7.25
C LEU A 109 -5.59 -4.41 -7.99
N MET A 110 -5.89 -4.27 -9.27
CA MET A 110 -5.40 -3.22 -10.13
C MET A 110 -6.59 -2.39 -10.61
N CYS A 111 -6.60 -1.12 -10.24
CA CYS A 111 -7.72 -0.21 -10.45
C CYS A 111 -7.31 0.90 -11.41
N ASP A 112 -8.19 1.25 -12.35
CA ASP A 112 -7.97 2.34 -13.29
C ASP A 112 -9.23 3.18 -13.42
N LEU A 113 -9.07 4.50 -13.33
CA LEU A 113 -10.17 5.46 -13.49
C LEU A 113 -10.55 5.57 -14.96
N ASP A 114 -11.69 5.00 -15.31
CA ASP A 114 -12.23 5.05 -16.66
C ASP A 114 -12.50 6.51 -17.08
N ASN A 115 -12.06 6.85 -18.29
CA ASN A 115 -12.31 8.14 -18.90
C ASN A 115 -11.72 9.34 -18.11
N PHE A 116 -10.73 9.11 -17.23
CA PHE A 116 -10.08 10.16 -16.43
C PHE A 116 -9.59 11.34 -17.26
N LYS A 117 -9.00 11.08 -18.43
CA LYS A 117 -8.55 12.13 -19.36
C LYS A 117 -9.66 13.13 -19.73
N ARG A 118 -10.93 12.69 -19.82
CA ARG A 118 -12.06 13.59 -20.12
C ARG A 118 -12.25 14.65 -19.05
N ILE A 119 -11.95 14.35 -17.78
CA ILE A 119 -11.99 15.33 -16.70
C ILE A 119 -10.89 16.37 -16.88
N ASN A 120 -9.66 15.93 -17.13
CA ASN A 120 -8.55 16.86 -17.38
C ASN A 120 -8.85 17.77 -18.59
N ASP A 121 -9.36 17.19 -19.68
CA ASP A 121 -9.63 17.94 -20.90
C ASP A 121 -10.84 18.90 -20.74
N SER A 122 -11.82 18.56 -19.89
CA SER A 122 -13.06 19.36 -19.73
C SER A 122 -13.00 20.37 -18.57
N MET A 123 -12.30 20.04 -17.48
CA MET A 123 -12.29 20.79 -16.22
C MET A 123 -10.88 21.22 -15.79
N GLY A 124 -9.85 20.79 -16.51
CA GLY A 124 -8.45 21.09 -16.22
C GLY A 124 -7.83 20.15 -15.20
N HIS A 125 -6.50 20.13 -15.19
CA HIS A 125 -5.69 19.31 -14.27
C HIS A 125 -6.02 19.47 -12.77
N PRO A 126 -6.33 20.67 -12.24
CA PRO A 126 -6.65 20.81 -10.82
C PRO A 126 -7.86 19.96 -10.39
N GLU A 127 -8.83 19.76 -11.28
CA GLU A 127 -10.00 18.92 -11.00
C GLU A 127 -9.66 17.43 -11.13
N GLY A 128 -8.81 17.07 -12.10
CA GLY A 128 -8.24 15.72 -12.16
C GLY A 128 -7.47 15.36 -10.88
N ASP A 129 -6.68 16.28 -10.35
CA ASP A 129 -5.96 16.11 -9.09
C ASP A 129 -6.89 15.91 -7.89
N ARG A 130 -8.03 16.62 -7.86
CA ARG A 130 -9.07 16.42 -6.84
C ARG A 130 -9.70 15.04 -6.96
N LEU A 131 -10.01 14.58 -8.18
CA LEU A 131 -10.56 13.25 -8.42
C LEU A 131 -9.58 12.15 -7.99
N LEU A 132 -8.28 12.30 -8.27
CA LEU A 132 -7.24 11.36 -7.82
C LEU A 132 -7.13 11.30 -6.30
N LYS A 133 -7.17 12.46 -5.63
CA LYS A 133 -7.20 12.52 -4.16
C LYS A 133 -8.45 11.86 -3.60
N LEU A 134 -9.62 12.20 -4.13
CA LEU A 134 -10.89 11.59 -3.73
C LEU A 134 -10.81 10.07 -3.87
N PHE A 135 -10.39 9.55 -5.02
CA PHE A 135 -10.28 8.12 -5.26
C PHE A 135 -9.31 7.43 -4.28
N SER A 136 -8.17 8.07 -3.97
CA SER A 136 -7.23 7.54 -2.96
C SER A 136 -7.85 7.44 -1.56
N GLU A 137 -8.69 8.40 -1.17
CA GLU A 137 -9.40 8.37 0.11
C GLU A 137 -10.53 7.34 0.12
N ILE A 138 -11.19 7.11 -1.03
CA ILE A 138 -12.14 6.00 -1.16
C ILE A 138 -11.42 4.68 -0.88
N LEU A 139 -10.28 4.41 -1.54
CA LEU A 139 -9.54 3.17 -1.34
C LEU A 139 -9.09 3.01 0.13
N LYS A 140 -8.57 4.06 0.76
CA LYS A 140 -8.19 4.02 2.19
C LYS A 140 -9.36 3.71 3.13
N GLN A 141 -10.59 4.12 2.79
CA GLN A 141 -11.78 3.84 3.59
C GLN A 141 -12.33 2.44 3.35
N GLU A 142 -12.24 1.97 2.10
CA GLU A 142 -12.74 0.65 1.72
C GLU A 142 -11.81 -0.48 2.19
N PHE A 143 -10.51 -0.25 2.25
CA PHE A 143 -9.53 -1.27 2.60
C PHE A 143 -8.97 -1.10 4.02
N ARG A 144 -8.50 -2.19 4.61
CA ARG A 144 -8.00 -2.21 5.98
C ARG A 144 -6.61 -1.59 6.04
N ARG A 145 -6.19 -1.21 7.26
CA ARG A 145 -4.82 -0.74 7.51
C ARG A 145 -3.75 -1.82 7.27
N SER A 146 -4.12 -3.09 7.32
CA SER A 146 -3.26 -4.23 6.98
C SER A 146 -3.05 -4.37 5.47
N ASP A 147 -3.94 -3.80 4.67
CA ASP A 147 -3.89 -3.91 3.22
C ASP A 147 -2.93 -2.82 2.68
N VAL A 148 -2.24 -3.13 1.59
CA VAL A 148 -1.32 -2.17 0.96
C VAL A 148 -2.08 -1.43 -0.12
N VAL A 149 -2.03 -0.09 -0.12
CA VAL A 149 -2.69 0.75 -1.13
C VAL A 149 -1.66 1.68 -1.75
N GLY A 150 -1.61 1.73 -3.08
CA GLY A 150 -0.64 2.55 -3.81
C GLY A 150 -1.17 3.11 -5.12
N ARG A 151 -0.55 4.20 -5.57
CA ARG A 151 -0.73 4.79 -6.90
C ARG A 151 0.49 4.46 -7.74
N ILE A 152 0.27 3.77 -8.86
CA ILE A 152 1.34 3.18 -9.67
C ILE A 152 1.59 3.99 -10.95
N GLY A 153 0.54 4.63 -11.46
CA GLY A 153 0.55 5.45 -12.67
C GLY A 153 -0.22 6.77 -12.50
N GLY A 154 -0.61 7.37 -13.63
CA GLY A 154 -1.37 8.62 -13.65
C GLY A 154 -2.74 8.46 -12.99
N ASP A 155 -3.53 7.52 -13.49
CA ASP A 155 -4.89 7.18 -13.08
C ASP A 155 -5.02 5.73 -12.59
N GLU A 156 -3.88 5.07 -12.41
CA GLU A 156 -3.76 3.66 -12.01
C GLU A 156 -3.38 3.52 -10.54
N PHE A 157 -4.12 2.68 -9.83
CA PHE A 157 -3.98 2.38 -8.41
C PHE A 157 -3.89 0.87 -8.21
N MET A 158 -3.28 0.45 -7.12
CA MET A 158 -3.24 -0.95 -6.71
C MET A 158 -3.58 -1.11 -5.25
N VAL A 159 -4.18 -2.26 -4.93
CA VAL A 159 -4.45 -2.70 -3.58
C VAL A 159 -3.99 -4.15 -3.43
N TYR A 160 -3.21 -4.45 -2.41
CA TYR A 160 -2.82 -5.82 -2.07
C TYR A 160 -3.45 -6.23 -0.74
N LEU A 161 -4.18 -7.35 -0.77
CA LEU A 161 -4.83 -7.98 0.37
C LEU A 161 -3.94 -9.16 0.83
N PRO A 162 -3.22 -9.05 1.96
CA PRO A 162 -2.28 -10.07 2.42
C PRO A 162 -3.00 -11.20 3.18
N SER A 163 -4.02 -11.76 2.55
CA SER A 163 -4.81 -12.86 3.12
C SER A 163 -5.36 -13.73 2.01
N ASP A 164 -5.43 -15.04 2.25
CA ASP A 164 -6.23 -15.91 1.42
C ASP A 164 -7.72 -15.60 1.61
N VAL A 165 -8.42 -15.36 0.51
CA VAL A 165 -9.83 -14.99 0.50
C VAL A 165 -10.55 -15.88 -0.49
N GLU A 166 -11.60 -16.54 0.01
CA GLU A 166 -12.55 -17.28 -0.82
C GLU A 166 -13.17 -16.39 -1.89
N ASP A 167 -13.34 -16.91 -3.11
CA ASP A 167 -13.78 -16.10 -4.25
C ASP A 167 -15.16 -15.47 -4.01
N SER A 168 -16.06 -16.18 -3.33
CA SER A 168 -17.37 -15.65 -2.95
C SER A 168 -17.30 -14.44 -2.01
N VAL A 169 -16.31 -14.42 -1.11
CA VAL A 169 -16.08 -13.31 -0.18
C VAL A 169 -15.41 -12.15 -0.91
N LEU A 170 -14.43 -12.45 -1.78
CA LEU A 170 -13.77 -11.45 -2.61
C LEU A 170 -14.78 -10.74 -3.53
N ARG A 171 -15.66 -11.49 -4.20
CA ARG A 171 -16.73 -10.93 -5.05
C ARG A 171 -17.63 -9.98 -4.29
N LYS A 172 -18.17 -10.40 -3.14
CA LYS A 172 -19.01 -9.52 -2.29
C LYS A 172 -18.26 -8.26 -1.86
N LYS A 173 -16.97 -8.38 -1.55
CA LYS A 173 -16.14 -7.21 -1.20
C LYS A 173 -15.98 -6.28 -2.40
N LEU A 174 -15.70 -6.81 -3.59
CA LEU A 174 -15.55 -6.02 -4.82
C LEU A 174 -16.87 -5.36 -5.23
N ASP A 175 -18.00 -6.06 -5.11
CA ASP A 175 -19.34 -5.48 -5.34
C ASP A 175 -19.56 -4.25 -4.43
N HIS A 176 -19.29 -4.40 -3.13
CA HIS A 176 -19.40 -3.30 -2.17
C HIS A 176 -18.47 -2.12 -2.50
N VAL A 177 -17.22 -2.41 -2.90
CA VAL A 177 -16.25 -1.39 -3.30
C VAL A 177 -16.73 -0.65 -4.55
N MET A 178 -17.24 -1.38 -5.55
CA MET A 178 -17.79 -0.78 -6.77
C MET A 178 -18.98 0.13 -6.47
N ASP A 179 -19.90 -0.30 -5.61
CA ASP A 179 -21.06 0.52 -5.20
C ASP A 179 -20.63 1.78 -4.44
N SER A 180 -19.69 1.65 -3.50
CA SER A 180 -19.14 2.79 -2.75
C SER A 180 -18.46 3.80 -3.69
N ILE A 181 -17.67 3.33 -4.65
CA ILE A 181 -17.03 4.18 -5.67
C ILE A 181 -18.09 4.89 -6.52
N ARG A 182 -19.12 4.18 -6.99
CA ARG A 182 -20.22 4.77 -7.78
C ARG A 182 -20.93 5.89 -7.03
N VAL A 183 -21.22 5.69 -5.76
CA VAL A 183 -21.87 6.72 -4.91
C VAL A 183 -20.94 7.92 -4.73
N LYS A 184 -19.68 7.69 -4.35
CA LYS A 184 -18.73 8.77 -4.04
C LYS A 184 -18.27 9.54 -5.29
N LEU A 185 -18.29 8.91 -6.47
CA LEU A 185 -17.96 9.54 -7.76
C LEU A 185 -19.18 10.06 -8.53
N ASN A 186 -20.38 10.07 -7.94
CA ASN A 186 -21.62 10.47 -8.63
C ASN A 186 -21.53 11.88 -9.27
N GLY A 187 -20.77 12.81 -8.67
CA GLY A 187 -20.53 14.14 -9.24
C GLY A 187 -19.81 14.15 -10.60
N TYR A 188 -19.12 13.06 -10.96
CA TYR A 188 -18.40 12.90 -12.22
C TYR A 188 -19.14 12.00 -13.23
N ARG A 189 -20.36 11.53 -12.90
CA ARG A 189 -21.13 10.60 -13.74
C ARG A 189 -21.46 11.19 -15.12
N THR A 190 -21.69 12.50 -15.21
CA THR A 190 -21.95 13.22 -16.48
C THR A 190 -20.78 13.14 -17.46
N TYR A 191 -19.56 12.94 -16.97
CA TYR A 191 -18.35 12.75 -17.77
C TYR A 191 -18.06 11.27 -18.07
N GLY A 192 -18.89 10.37 -17.54
CA GLY A 192 -18.72 8.93 -17.66
C GLY A 192 -17.52 8.40 -16.88
N VAL A 193 -17.13 9.05 -15.79
CA VAL A 193 -16.06 8.55 -14.92
C VAL A 193 -16.57 7.34 -14.14
N SER A 194 -15.82 6.25 -14.20
CA SER A 194 -16.03 5.03 -13.43
C SER A 194 -14.69 4.40 -13.08
N VAL A 195 -14.70 3.19 -12.55
CA VAL A 195 -13.47 2.42 -12.30
C VAL A 195 -13.58 1.06 -12.97
N SER A 196 -12.48 0.61 -13.58
CA SER A 196 -12.29 -0.78 -13.96
C SER A 196 -11.30 -1.42 -12.99
N ILE A 197 -11.59 -2.62 -12.51
CA ILE A 197 -10.74 -3.36 -11.56
C ILE A 197 -10.34 -4.72 -12.16
N GLY A 198 -9.06 -5.04 -12.14
CA GLY A 198 -8.54 -6.38 -12.37
C GLY A 198 -8.08 -7.00 -11.06
N ALA A 199 -8.52 -8.22 -10.76
CA ALA A 199 -8.12 -8.93 -9.55
C ALA A 199 -7.38 -10.22 -9.90
N ALA A 200 -6.28 -10.49 -9.21
CA ALA A 200 -5.53 -11.74 -9.31
C ALA A 200 -5.16 -12.26 -7.92
N LYS A 201 -5.25 -13.57 -7.74
CA LYS A 201 -4.87 -14.25 -6.50
C LYS A 201 -3.45 -14.81 -6.63
N LEU A 202 -2.74 -14.85 -5.51
CA LEU A 202 -1.59 -15.74 -5.37
C LEU A 202 -2.09 -17.17 -5.47
N ASP A 203 -1.49 -17.91 -6.38
CA ASP A 203 -1.86 -19.28 -6.67
C ASP A 203 -0.62 -19.98 -7.21
N ALA A 204 0.00 -20.80 -6.35
CA ALA A 204 1.20 -21.53 -6.69
C ALA A 204 0.95 -22.60 -7.77
N GLU A 205 -0.25 -23.16 -7.86
CA GLU A 205 -0.62 -24.15 -8.88
C GLU A 205 -0.68 -23.49 -10.26
N MET A 206 -1.10 -22.23 -10.31
CA MET A 206 -1.13 -21.41 -11.54
C MET A 206 0.20 -20.69 -11.82
N GLY A 207 1.22 -20.91 -11.00
CA GLY A 207 2.53 -20.26 -11.12
C GLY A 207 2.51 -18.75 -10.83
N VAL A 208 1.55 -18.28 -10.04
CA VAL A 208 1.46 -16.90 -9.54
C VAL A 208 2.01 -16.88 -8.11
N VAL A 209 3.31 -16.70 -7.99
CA VAL A 209 4.08 -16.93 -6.75
C VAL A 209 4.88 -15.72 -6.27
N ASP A 210 5.00 -14.69 -7.10
CA ASP A 210 5.78 -13.49 -6.83
C ASP A 210 5.01 -12.23 -7.27
N PHE A 211 5.60 -11.07 -6.97
CA PHE A 211 4.99 -9.78 -7.31
C PHE A 211 4.80 -9.62 -8.83
N GLU A 212 5.77 -10.05 -9.63
CA GLU A 212 5.74 -9.87 -11.09
C GLU A 212 4.62 -10.68 -11.73
N SER A 213 4.54 -11.99 -11.47
CA SER A 213 3.48 -12.86 -11.96
C SER A 213 2.08 -12.43 -11.48
N LEU A 214 1.98 -11.91 -10.26
CA LEU A 214 0.74 -11.37 -9.71
C LEU A 214 0.32 -10.07 -10.42
N TYR A 215 1.29 -9.18 -10.67
CA TYR A 215 1.09 -7.94 -11.43
C TYR A 215 0.60 -8.25 -12.85
N GLU A 216 1.27 -9.14 -13.59
CA GLU A 216 0.87 -9.50 -14.96
C GLU A 216 -0.53 -10.10 -15.03
N SER A 217 -0.88 -10.90 -14.02
CA SER A 217 -2.20 -11.53 -13.89
C SER A 217 -3.29 -10.49 -13.61
N ALA A 218 -3.03 -9.53 -12.71
CA ALA A 218 -3.97 -8.45 -12.38
C ALA A 218 -4.12 -7.44 -13.54
N ASP A 219 -3.04 -7.14 -14.26
CA ASP A 219 -3.08 -6.30 -15.47
C ASP A 219 -3.93 -6.93 -16.57
N THR A 220 -3.74 -8.24 -16.81
CA THR A 220 -4.58 -8.98 -17.76
C THR A 220 -6.06 -8.95 -17.33
N ALA A 221 -6.33 -9.09 -16.03
CA ALA A 221 -7.68 -8.99 -15.49
C ALA A 221 -8.29 -7.60 -15.73
N LEU A 222 -7.52 -6.54 -15.52
CA LEU A 222 -7.97 -5.17 -15.74
C LEU A 222 -8.27 -4.91 -17.22
N TYR A 223 -7.40 -5.40 -18.10
CA TYR A 223 -7.60 -5.32 -19.55
C TYR A 223 -8.92 -5.99 -19.96
N ILE A 224 -9.20 -7.19 -19.42
CA ILE A 224 -10.46 -7.89 -19.67
C ILE A 224 -11.64 -7.05 -19.15
N SER A 225 -11.57 -6.53 -17.93
CA SER A 225 -12.61 -5.68 -17.35
C SER A 225 -12.94 -4.47 -18.25
N LYS A 226 -11.91 -3.77 -18.76
CA LYS A 226 -12.09 -2.66 -19.71
C LYS A 226 -12.71 -3.12 -21.02
N GLY A 227 -12.25 -4.24 -21.57
CA GLY A 227 -12.78 -4.82 -22.82
C GLY A 227 -14.24 -5.28 -22.72
N LEU A 228 -14.68 -5.66 -21.52
CA LEU A 228 -16.08 -6.03 -21.26
C LEU A 228 -17.02 -4.83 -21.05
N GLY A 229 -16.55 -3.59 -21.24
CA GLY A 229 -17.38 -2.39 -21.20
C GLY A 229 -17.18 -1.49 -19.98
N LYS A 230 -16.04 -1.60 -19.28
CA LYS A 230 -15.65 -0.73 -18.13
C LYS A 230 -16.62 -0.81 -16.94
N ASN A 231 -16.39 0.02 -15.91
CA ASN A 231 -17.26 0.15 -14.72
C ASN A 231 -17.55 -1.18 -14.00
N ARG A 232 -16.55 -2.06 -13.93
CA ARG A 232 -16.69 -3.43 -13.41
C ARG A 232 -15.36 -3.96 -12.88
N TYR A 233 -15.41 -5.11 -12.24
CA TYR A 233 -14.22 -5.89 -11.95
C TYR A 233 -14.19 -7.19 -12.76
N TYR A 234 -13.00 -7.75 -12.91
CA TYR A 234 -12.79 -9.10 -13.40
C TYR A 234 -11.78 -9.81 -12.52
N ILE A 235 -12.06 -11.05 -12.10
CA ILE A 235 -11.16 -11.89 -11.31
C ILE A 235 -10.50 -12.89 -12.25
N ASN A 236 -9.17 -12.91 -12.29
CA ASN A 236 -8.41 -13.83 -13.12
C ASN A 236 -8.19 -15.17 -12.43
N GLU A 237 -9.24 -15.98 -12.44
CA GLU A 237 -9.26 -17.34 -11.86
C GLU A 237 -8.38 -18.33 -12.63
N LYS A 238 -7.95 -17.97 -13.84
CA LYS A 238 -7.21 -18.86 -14.76
C LYS A 238 -5.72 -18.53 -14.85
N GLY A 239 -5.21 -17.62 -14.01
CA GLY A 239 -3.81 -17.22 -14.03
C GLY A 239 -3.32 -16.68 -15.39
N ILE A 240 -4.18 -16.02 -16.15
CA ILE A 240 -3.84 -15.53 -17.51
C ILE A 240 -2.87 -14.35 -17.38
N ARG A 241 -1.65 -14.45 -17.95
CA ARG A 241 -0.62 -13.38 -17.86
C ARG A 241 -0.34 -12.65 -19.18
N CYS A 242 -1.30 -12.62 -20.10
CA CYS A 242 -1.08 -12.08 -21.45
C CYS A 242 -1.30 -10.55 -21.50
N MET A 243 -0.21 -9.77 -21.48
CA MET A 243 -0.24 -8.29 -21.45
C MET A 243 -0.34 -7.58 -22.82
N LYS A 244 -0.08 -8.27 -23.95
CA LYS A 244 0.01 -7.58 -25.26
C LYS A 244 -1.37 -7.28 -25.87
N SER A 245 -1.66 -6.02 -26.22
CA SER A 245 -2.87 -5.62 -26.95
C SER A 245 -2.93 -6.20 -28.37
N THR A 246 -1.77 -6.35 -29.03
CA THR A 246 -1.62 -6.96 -30.37
C THR A 246 -0.82 -8.26 -30.25
N CYS A 247 -1.49 -9.38 -29.97
CA CYS A 247 -0.85 -10.69 -29.97
C CYS A 247 -1.21 -11.43 -31.27
N GLU A 248 -0.24 -11.59 -32.19
CA GLU A 248 -0.44 -12.33 -33.45
C GLU A 248 -0.66 -13.84 -33.22
N ALA A 249 -0.20 -14.39 -32.09
CA ALA A 249 -0.42 -15.79 -31.68
C ALA A 249 -1.85 -16.06 -31.15
N CYS A 250 -2.73 -15.05 -31.13
CA CYS A 250 -4.08 -15.10 -30.56
C CYS A 250 -5.15 -15.73 -31.48
N ARG A 251 -4.73 -16.41 -32.56
CA ARG A 251 -5.64 -16.76 -33.67
C ARG A 251 -6.46 -18.03 -33.51
N ILE A 252 -6.14 -18.94 -32.57
CA ILE A 252 -6.91 -20.21 -32.44
C ILE A 252 -7.40 -20.49 -31.02
N ASN A 253 -6.58 -20.46 -29.97
CA ASN A 253 -6.98 -20.86 -28.60
C ASN A 253 -6.50 -19.88 -27.50
N CYS A 254 -6.89 -18.60 -27.56
CA CYS A 254 -6.53 -17.65 -26.51
C CYS A 254 -7.71 -17.48 -25.52
N PRO A 255 -7.56 -17.88 -24.24
CA PRO A 255 -8.62 -17.72 -23.23
C PRO A 255 -9.10 -16.27 -23.12
N ARG A 256 -8.18 -15.30 -23.21
CA ARG A 256 -8.49 -13.86 -23.20
C ARG A 256 -9.37 -13.44 -24.38
N ARG A 257 -9.14 -13.97 -25.58
CA ARG A 257 -9.96 -13.67 -26.76
C ARG A 257 -11.34 -14.30 -26.65
N GLU A 258 -11.45 -15.54 -26.17
CA GLU A 258 -12.74 -16.17 -25.94
C GLU A 258 -13.61 -15.35 -24.98
N ILE A 259 -13.03 -14.89 -23.86
CA ILE A 259 -13.75 -14.06 -22.88
C ILE A 259 -14.26 -12.76 -23.50
N LEU A 260 -13.44 -12.08 -24.31
CA LEU A 260 -13.82 -10.83 -24.96
C LEU A 260 -14.84 -11.04 -26.11
N ALA A 261 -14.70 -12.14 -26.86
CA ALA A 261 -15.58 -12.48 -27.99
C ALA A 261 -16.98 -12.91 -27.54
N LEU A 262 -17.13 -13.46 -26.33
CA LEU A 262 -18.45 -13.75 -25.76
C LEU A 262 -19.31 -12.49 -25.64
N ASN A 263 -18.71 -11.32 -25.40
CA ASN A 263 -19.44 -10.05 -25.31
C ASN A 263 -19.90 -9.49 -26.67
N GLU A 264 -19.17 -9.73 -27.77
CA GLU A 264 -19.55 -9.20 -29.10
C GLU A 264 -20.83 -9.87 -29.67
N GLY A 265 -21.23 -11.03 -29.15
CA GLY A 265 -22.47 -11.74 -29.50
C GLY A 265 -23.66 -11.50 -28.56
N GLN A 266 -23.51 -10.70 -27.49
CA GLN A 266 -24.40 -10.70 -26.32
C GLN A 266 -25.09 -9.35 -26.05
N SER A 267 -25.85 -8.86 -27.03
CA SER A 267 -26.84 -7.78 -26.80
C SER A 267 -28.17 -8.28 -26.22
N ASN A 268 -28.33 -9.57 -25.90
CA ASN A 268 -29.51 -10.12 -25.23
C ASN A 268 -29.18 -11.43 -24.51
N GLY A 269 -29.15 -11.44 -23.17
CA GLY A 269 -29.26 -12.66 -22.36
C GLY A 269 -28.21 -12.83 -21.26
N THR A 270 -28.67 -13.23 -20.08
CA THR A 270 -27.91 -13.55 -18.86
C THR A 270 -26.69 -14.43 -19.17
N VAL A 271 -25.52 -13.95 -18.77
CA VAL A 271 -24.22 -14.56 -19.08
C VAL A 271 -23.88 -15.59 -18.01
N THR A 272 -23.35 -16.75 -18.38
CA THR A 272 -22.81 -17.77 -17.46
C THR A 272 -21.40 -18.21 -17.87
N ASP A 273 -20.58 -18.67 -16.92
CA ASP A 273 -19.30 -19.33 -17.21
C ASP A 273 -19.49 -20.76 -17.75
N ARG A 274 -18.38 -21.49 -17.99
CA ARG A 274 -18.41 -22.87 -18.50
C ARG A 274 -19.00 -23.88 -17.50
N ASP A 275 -19.10 -23.51 -16.23
CA ASP A 275 -19.68 -24.29 -15.14
C ASP A 275 -21.14 -23.89 -14.86
N GLY A 276 -21.69 -22.97 -15.66
CA GLY A 276 -23.08 -22.51 -15.54
C GLY A 276 -23.31 -21.45 -14.47
N ASN A 277 -22.25 -20.90 -13.85
CA ASN A 277 -22.39 -19.83 -12.88
C ASN A 277 -22.67 -18.50 -13.60
N PRO A 278 -23.64 -17.69 -13.17
CA PRO A 278 -23.90 -16.40 -13.79
C PRO A 278 -22.68 -15.48 -13.69
N LEU A 279 -22.18 -15.05 -14.85
CA LEU A 279 -21.33 -13.88 -14.95
C LEU A 279 -22.20 -12.70 -14.54
N HIS A 280 -21.95 -12.16 -13.35
CA HIS A 280 -22.69 -11.04 -12.78
C HIS A 280 -22.57 -9.81 -13.69
N LEU A 281 -23.49 -9.71 -14.65
CA LEU A 281 -23.87 -8.45 -15.27
C LEU A 281 -24.68 -7.69 -14.20
N LEU A 282 -24.06 -6.70 -13.57
CA LEU A 282 -24.83 -5.69 -12.86
C LEU A 282 -25.76 -5.02 -13.89
N PRO A 283 -27.05 -4.81 -13.56
CA PRO A 283 -28.00 -4.23 -14.49
C PRO A 283 -27.50 -2.86 -14.98
N GLU A 284 -27.72 -2.59 -16.27
CA GLU A 284 -27.52 -1.26 -16.85
C GLU A 284 -28.45 -0.26 -16.15
N VAL A 285 -27.87 0.81 -15.57
CA VAL A 285 -28.61 1.96 -15.02
C VAL A 285 -27.96 3.27 -15.40
#